data_AF-A0A7R9QJ93-F1
#
_entry.id   AF-A0A7R9QJ93-F1
#
_cell.length_a   1.000
_cell.length_b   1.000
_cell.length_c   1.000
_cell.angle_alpha   90.00
_cell.angle_beta   90.00
_cell.angle_gamma   90.00
#
_symmetry.space_group_name_H-M   'P 1'
#
loop_
_entity.id
_entity.type
_entity.pdbx_description
1 polymer ?
#
loop_
_entity_poly.entity_id
_entity_poly.type
_entity_poly.pdbx_seq_one_letter_code
_entity_poly.pdbx_strand_id
1 'polypeptide(L)'
;MWTQAPHLNSYFLVWHRMYLYFYERILRHAANDPHLTIPYWDYSGGGHNLVLPEVFRTPYDTGVNPLYTSDRCESVNNGKPLKAQLMDTGPILRARYFDAIPADNEMHACLSFGGVRTSRPVFGAPYTSLFSQTLHDNVHVHVGGERGLLSDACTAALDPVDRIWMSWTQLGGPNPTDTHFLDHTFTFFDEWGQPVSARIRDFLNVSHLYSYDQLMDGPQVVPTRQYPHIYIDVDIDRETAVTVNNPSVTKELEPYVMEMFTELAIAIN
;
A
#
# COMPACT_ATOMS: atom_id res chain seq x y z
N MET A 1 9.38 18.14 -7.07
CA MET A 1 9.21 16.69 -7.25
C MET A 1 7.97 16.19 -6.50
N TRP A 2 7.78 16.56 -5.22
CA TRP A 2 6.62 16.16 -4.40
C TRP A 2 5.23 16.51 -4.95
N THR A 3 5.05 17.67 -5.60
CA THR A 3 3.76 18.09 -6.18
C THR A 3 3.35 17.34 -7.45
N GLN A 4 4.16 16.39 -7.92
CA GLN A 4 3.89 15.59 -9.12
C GLN A 4 3.63 14.10 -8.80
N ALA A 5 3.65 13.71 -7.53
CA ALA A 5 3.35 12.34 -7.14
C ALA A 5 1.87 12.02 -7.44
N PRO A 6 1.58 10.99 -8.24
CA PRO A 6 0.21 10.52 -8.42
C PRO A 6 -0.21 9.82 -7.13
N HIS A 7 -1.00 10.51 -6.31
CA HIS A 7 -1.55 9.93 -5.09
C HIS A 7 -2.88 9.23 -5.38
N LEU A 8 -3.11 8.11 -4.69
CA LEU A 8 -4.39 7.41 -4.63
C LEU A 8 -4.91 6.91 -6.00
N ASN A 9 -3.99 6.52 -6.88
CA ASN A 9 -4.31 5.88 -8.16
C ASN A 9 -3.23 4.86 -8.54
N SER A 10 -3.48 4.07 -9.59
CA SER A 10 -2.61 2.97 -10.05
C SER A 10 -1.15 3.37 -10.35
N TYR A 11 -0.87 4.65 -10.61
CA TYR A 11 0.49 5.12 -10.87
C TYR A 11 1.31 5.36 -9.61
N PHE A 12 0.67 5.40 -8.44
CA PHE A 12 1.32 5.66 -7.16
C PHE A 12 2.51 4.71 -6.92
N LEU A 13 2.28 3.40 -7.07
CA LEU A 13 3.27 2.36 -6.76
C LEU A 13 4.52 2.47 -7.64
N VAL A 14 4.33 2.58 -8.95
CA VAL A 14 5.43 2.67 -9.91
C VAL A 14 6.16 4.00 -9.80
N TRP A 15 5.46 5.10 -9.53
CA TRP A 15 6.10 6.37 -9.26
C TRP A 15 6.97 6.30 -8.00
N HIS A 16 6.50 5.69 -6.91
CA HIS A 16 7.27 5.53 -5.68
C HIS A 16 8.50 4.64 -5.88
N ARG A 17 8.36 3.55 -6.63
CA ARG A 17 9.50 2.73 -7.05
C ARG A 17 10.57 3.53 -7.80
N MET A 18 10.16 4.30 -8.80
CA MET A 18 11.10 5.15 -9.55
C MET A 18 11.73 6.20 -8.63
N TYR A 19 10.94 6.83 -7.76
CA TYR A 19 11.43 7.78 -6.77
C TYR A 19 12.52 7.17 -5.89
N LEU A 20 12.29 5.99 -5.30
CA LEU A 20 13.25 5.28 -4.46
C LEU A 20 14.51 4.90 -5.26
N TYR A 21 14.36 4.45 -6.50
CA TYR A 21 15.50 4.13 -7.38
C TYR A 21 16.41 5.34 -7.61
N PHE A 22 15.85 6.50 -8.00
CA PHE A 22 16.66 7.70 -8.21
C PHE A 22 17.20 8.26 -6.89
N TYR A 23 16.40 8.20 -5.81
CA TYR A 23 16.82 8.65 -4.49
C TYR A 23 18.02 7.86 -3.97
N GLU A 24 17.99 6.53 -4.06
CA GLU A 24 19.11 5.67 -3.66
C GLU A 24 20.38 5.97 -4.48
N ARG A 25 20.26 6.19 -5.79
CA ARG A 25 21.39 6.60 -6.65
C ARG A 25 22.00 7.93 -6.21
N ILE A 26 21.16 8.92 -5.92
CA ILE A 26 21.60 10.23 -5.42
C ILE A 26 22.32 10.06 -4.09
N LEU A 27 21.79 9.24 -3.16
CA LEU A 27 22.44 8.97 -1.88
C LEU A 27 23.79 8.27 -2.05
N ARG A 28 23.89 7.25 -2.90
CA ARG A 28 25.16 6.58 -3.24
C ARG A 28 26.20 7.57 -3.74
N HIS A 29 25.80 8.44 -4.66
CA HIS A 29 26.68 9.46 -5.22
C HIS A 29 27.12 10.49 -4.17
N ALA A 30 26.18 11.03 -3.39
CA ALA A 30 26.47 12.03 -2.36
C ALA A 30 27.32 11.48 -1.21
N ALA A 31 27.15 10.20 -0.85
CA ALA A 31 27.95 9.51 0.16
C ALA A 31 29.30 8.99 -0.38
N ASN A 32 29.50 9.02 -1.70
CA ASN A 32 30.62 8.35 -2.37
C ASN A 32 30.72 6.85 -1.97
N ASP A 33 29.58 6.19 -1.88
CA ASP A 33 29.47 4.77 -1.53
C ASP A 33 28.59 4.05 -2.57
N PRO A 34 29.19 3.29 -3.50
CA PRO A 34 28.43 2.56 -4.51
C PRO A 34 27.63 1.38 -3.95
N HIS A 35 27.89 0.96 -2.71
CA HIS A 35 27.22 -0.16 -2.05
C HIS A 35 26.14 0.29 -1.07
N LEU A 36 25.98 1.59 -0.83
CA LEU A 36 24.91 2.12 0.02
C LEU A 36 23.55 1.65 -0.51
N THR A 37 22.72 1.11 0.38
CA THR A 37 21.33 0.76 0.09
C THR A 37 20.43 1.42 1.11
N ILE A 38 19.25 1.87 0.69
CA ILE A 38 18.27 2.40 1.63
C ILE A 38 17.66 1.27 2.48
N PRO A 39 17.60 1.40 3.82
CA PRO A 39 16.91 0.43 4.65
C PRO A 39 15.40 0.53 4.45
N TYR A 40 14.69 -0.56 4.75
CA TYR A 40 13.23 -0.57 4.80
C TYR A 40 12.75 -0.98 6.20
N TRP A 41 11.56 -0.53 6.58
CA TRP A 41 10.95 -0.91 7.85
C TRP A 41 10.01 -2.12 7.65
N ASP A 42 10.38 -3.30 8.16
CA ASP A 42 9.57 -4.52 8.03
C ASP A 42 8.36 -4.58 8.99
N TYR A 43 7.51 -3.56 9.02
CA TYR A 43 6.34 -3.58 9.91
C TYR A 43 5.35 -4.72 9.60
N SER A 44 5.48 -5.42 8.47
CA SER A 44 4.71 -6.63 8.15
C SER A 44 5.12 -7.88 8.93
N GLY A 45 6.35 -7.92 9.47
CA GLY A 45 6.84 -9.09 10.21
C GLY A 45 6.25 -9.25 11.62
N GLY A 46 5.44 -8.29 12.07
CA GLY A 46 4.82 -8.31 13.40
C GLY A 46 5.83 -8.21 14.56
N GLY A 47 5.34 -8.41 15.79
CA GLY A 47 6.19 -8.44 16.98
C GLY A 47 7.07 -7.20 17.15
N HIS A 48 8.38 -7.40 17.30
CA HIS A 48 9.35 -6.31 17.45
C HIS A 48 9.47 -5.42 16.20
N ASN A 49 9.15 -5.94 15.01
CA ASN A 49 9.20 -5.15 13.78
C ASN A 49 8.10 -4.09 13.72
N LEU A 50 7.08 -4.15 14.59
CA LEU A 50 6.07 -3.10 14.71
C LEU A 50 6.61 -1.85 15.43
N VAL A 51 7.80 -1.91 16.04
CA VAL A 51 8.43 -0.77 16.69
C VAL A 51 9.30 -0.03 15.68
N LEU A 52 9.12 1.29 15.55
CA LEU A 52 10.00 2.11 14.71
C LEU A 52 11.46 1.90 15.15
N PRO A 53 12.41 1.61 14.22
CA PRO A 53 13.78 1.32 14.61
C PRO A 53 14.41 2.48 15.41
N GLU A 54 15.22 2.13 16.41
CA GLU A 54 15.76 3.09 17.38
C GLU A 54 16.53 4.23 16.74
N VAL A 55 17.25 3.96 15.65
CA VAL A 55 18.00 4.96 14.87
C VAL A 55 17.13 6.12 14.37
N PHE A 56 15.82 5.92 14.19
CA PHE A 56 14.89 6.99 13.83
C PHE A 56 14.28 7.69 15.05
N ARG A 57 14.35 7.10 16.25
CA ARG A 57 13.66 7.57 17.46
C ARG A 57 14.53 8.38 18.41
N THR A 58 15.84 8.16 18.42
CA THR A 58 16.75 8.77 19.40
C THR A 58 17.45 9.99 18.81
N PRO A 59 17.34 11.17 19.45
CA PRO A 59 18.27 12.28 19.21
C PRO A 59 19.71 11.82 19.49
N TYR A 60 20.71 12.35 18.78
CA TYR A 60 22.12 11.98 19.01
C TYR A 60 22.69 12.79 20.18
N ASP A 61 23.43 12.16 21.10
CA ASP A 61 23.94 12.79 22.33
C ASP A 61 24.86 14.01 22.11
N THR A 62 25.51 14.11 20.94
CA THR A 62 26.47 15.18 20.61
C THR A 62 26.22 15.86 19.25
N GLY A 63 25.00 15.75 18.68
CA GLY A 63 24.70 16.32 17.36
C GLY A 63 23.24 16.19 16.93
N VAL A 64 22.94 16.57 15.69
CA VAL A 64 21.63 16.35 15.06
C VAL A 64 21.65 14.97 14.41
N ASN A 65 20.88 14.01 14.92
CA ASN A 65 20.58 12.79 14.18
C ASN A 65 19.71 13.18 12.97
N PRO A 66 20.22 13.13 11.71
CA PRO A 66 19.45 13.57 10.55
C PRO A 66 18.25 12.67 10.24
N LEU A 67 18.17 11.49 10.86
CA LEU A 67 17.06 10.54 10.72
C LEU A 67 15.99 10.71 11.82
N TYR A 68 16.31 11.45 12.88
CA TYR A 68 15.38 11.78 13.94
C TYR A 68 14.56 13.02 13.57
N THR A 69 13.27 12.97 13.91
CA THR A 69 12.43 14.16 13.98
C THR A 69 11.49 14.05 15.18
N SER A 70 11.32 15.16 15.89
CA SER A 70 10.33 15.30 16.96
C SER A 70 8.91 15.31 16.41
N ASP A 71 8.74 15.60 15.12
CA ASP A 71 7.43 15.76 14.48
C ASP A 71 6.85 14.39 14.09
N ARG A 72 6.87 13.41 14.99
CA ARG A 72 6.10 12.16 14.86
C ARG A 72 5.15 12.04 16.04
N CYS A 73 4.22 11.09 15.99
CA CYS A 73 3.46 10.69 17.15
C CYS A 73 4.42 10.36 18.31
N GLU A 74 4.20 11.00 19.46
CA GLU A 74 5.03 10.82 20.65
C GLU A 74 5.14 9.35 21.06
N SER A 75 4.05 8.59 20.94
CA SER A 75 4.04 7.16 21.27
C SER A 75 5.02 6.36 20.40
N VAL A 76 5.12 6.69 19.11
CA VAL A 76 6.02 6.02 18.17
C VAL A 76 7.47 6.39 18.45
N ASN A 77 7.78 7.67 18.71
CA ASN A 77 9.12 8.10 19.12
C ASN A 77 9.55 7.45 20.46
N ASN A 78 8.61 7.22 21.36
CA ASN A 78 8.83 6.49 22.62
C ASN A 78 8.89 4.95 22.46
N GLY A 79 8.92 4.44 21.23
CA GLY A 79 9.11 3.01 20.94
C GLY A 79 7.88 2.15 21.18
N LYS A 80 6.67 2.74 21.18
CA LYS A 80 5.44 1.94 21.18
C LYS A 80 5.25 1.28 19.81
N PRO A 81 4.87 -0.01 19.77
CA PRO A 81 4.64 -0.70 18.51
C PRO A 81 3.38 -0.17 17.81
N LEU A 82 3.39 -0.24 16.48
CA LEU A 82 2.18 -0.12 15.66
C LEU A 82 1.15 -1.19 16.04
N LYS A 83 -0.13 -0.91 15.80
CA LYS A 83 -1.22 -1.86 16.08
C LYS A 83 -1.16 -3.01 15.07
N ALA A 84 -0.87 -4.22 15.55
CA ALA A 84 -0.68 -5.40 14.70
C ALA A 84 -1.87 -5.66 13.75
N GLN A 85 -3.09 -5.40 14.19
CA GLN A 85 -4.31 -5.61 13.38
C GLN A 85 -4.38 -4.70 12.15
N LEU A 86 -3.72 -3.53 12.21
CA LEU A 86 -3.66 -2.57 11.12
C LEU A 86 -2.50 -2.82 10.15
N MET A 87 -1.60 -3.72 10.54
CA MET A 87 -0.42 -4.14 9.77
C MET A 87 -0.61 -5.53 9.14
N ASP A 88 -1.85 -5.97 8.97
CA ASP A 88 -2.19 -7.24 8.31
C ASP A 88 -2.00 -7.10 6.79
N THR A 89 -1.01 -7.81 6.25
CA THR A 89 -0.73 -7.88 4.81
C THR A 89 -1.64 -8.85 4.06
N GLY A 90 -2.42 -9.66 4.79
CA GLY A 90 -3.26 -10.71 4.22
C GLY A 90 -4.24 -10.22 3.15
N PRO A 91 -5.00 -9.13 3.36
CA PRO A 91 -5.93 -8.61 2.36
C PRO A 91 -5.22 -8.12 1.08
N ILE A 92 -4.16 -7.32 1.21
CA ILE A 92 -3.47 -6.74 0.05
C ILE A 92 -2.72 -7.80 -0.77
N LEU A 93 -2.13 -8.80 -0.11
CA LEU A 93 -1.44 -9.91 -0.80
C LEU A 93 -2.41 -10.87 -1.52
N ARG A 94 -3.73 -10.77 -1.26
CA ARG A 94 -4.78 -11.53 -1.96
C ARG A 94 -5.47 -10.75 -3.08
N ALA A 95 -5.09 -9.50 -3.33
CA ALA A 95 -5.64 -8.71 -4.42
C ALA A 95 -5.48 -9.48 -5.74
N ARG A 96 -6.54 -9.52 -6.56
CA ARG A 96 -6.54 -10.28 -7.82
C ARG A 96 -6.13 -9.46 -9.03
N TYR A 97 -6.25 -8.14 -8.93
CA TYR A 97 -6.04 -7.20 -10.02
C TYR A 97 -5.10 -6.10 -9.54
N PHE A 98 -4.25 -5.61 -10.44
CA PHE A 98 -3.41 -4.47 -10.13
C PHE A 98 -4.22 -3.19 -10.01
N ASP A 99 -5.12 -2.93 -10.94
CA ASP A 99 -5.92 -1.71 -10.97
C ASP A 99 -7.32 -1.98 -11.52
N ALA A 100 -8.16 -0.94 -11.45
CA ALA A 100 -9.45 -0.89 -12.10
C ALA A 100 -9.44 0.21 -13.16
N ILE A 101 -9.99 -0.06 -14.34
CA ILE A 101 -10.21 0.98 -15.34
C ILE A 101 -11.58 1.62 -15.01
N PRO A 102 -11.72 2.95 -15.09
CA PRO A 102 -12.94 3.66 -14.67
C PRO A 102 -14.26 3.20 -15.32
N ALA A 103 -14.21 2.45 -16.42
CA ALA A 103 -15.40 1.97 -17.12
C ALA A 103 -15.96 0.65 -16.52
N ASP A 104 -15.27 0.05 -15.55
CA ASP A 104 -15.38 -1.40 -15.28
C ASP A 104 -16.13 -1.73 -13.98
N ASN A 105 -16.70 -0.73 -13.28
CA ASN A 105 -17.28 -0.77 -11.92
C ASN A 105 -16.35 -0.18 -10.85
N GLU A 106 -16.85 0.83 -10.12
CA GLU A 106 -16.10 1.59 -9.11
C GLU A 106 -15.63 0.68 -7.95
N MET A 107 -16.38 -0.38 -7.64
CA MET A 107 -16.02 -1.37 -6.61
C MET A 107 -14.73 -2.15 -6.92
N HIS A 108 -14.37 -2.30 -8.21
CA HIS A 108 -13.12 -2.98 -8.59
C HIS A 108 -11.87 -2.25 -8.11
N ALA A 109 -11.94 -0.92 -7.97
CA ALA A 109 -10.79 -0.14 -7.50
C ALA A 109 -10.48 -0.44 -6.04
N CYS A 110 -11.50 -0.48 -5.18
CA CYS A 110 -11.36 -0.83 -3.76
C CYS A 110 -10.89 -2.26 -3.49
N LEU A 111 -11.02 -3.17 -4.46
CA LEU A 111 -10.53 -4.55 -4.36
C LEU A 111 -9.19 -4.77 -5.09
N SER A 112 -8.71 -3.75 -5.82
CA SER A 112 -7.45 -3.82 -6.55
C SER A 112 -6.25 -3.49 -5.67
N PHE A 113 -5.08 -3.92 -6.12
CA PHE A 113 -3.82 -3.65 -5.43
C PHE A 113 -3.46 -2.15 -5.44
N GLY A 114 -3.58 -1.49 -6.60
CA GLY A 114 -3.09 -0.13 -6.88
C GLY A 114 -4.17 0.93 -7.14
N GLY A 115 -5.44 0.56 -7.27
CA GLY A 115 -6.58 1.51 -7.34
C GLY A 115 -6.99 1.85 -8.77
N VAL A 116 -7.73 2.96 -8.94
CA VAL A 116 -8.21 3.38 -10.27
C VAL A 116 -7.06 3.82 -11.18
N ARG A 117 -7.15 3.48 -12.47
CA ARG A 117 -6.26 4.03 -13.50
C ARG A 117 -6.73 5.40 -14.01
N THR A 118 -6.22 6.46 -13.38
CA THR A 118 -6.51 7.85 -13.76
C THR A 118 -5.29 8.75 -13.53
N SER A 119 -5.23 9.86 -14.28
CA SER A 119 -4.17 10.87 -14.16
C SER A 119 -4.43 11.90 -13.05
N ARG A 120 -5.56 11.80 -12.35
CA ARG A 120 -5.94 12.71 -11.26
C ARG A 120 -5.85 11.98 -9.91
N PRO A 121 -5.56 12.69 -8.82
CA PRO A 121 -5.75 12.14 -7.48
C PRO A 121 -7.23 11.76 -7.29
N VAL A 122 -7.49 10.63 -6.64
CA VAL A 122 -8.87 10.22 -6.29
C VAL A 122 -8.96 9.99 -4.80
N PHE A 123 -9.88 10.67 -4.14
CA PHE A 123 -10.00 10.62 -2.68
C PHE A 123 -11.23 9.81 -2.28
N GLY A 124 -11.05 8.93 -1.30
CA GLY A 124 -12.14 8.16 -0.69
C GLY A 124 -12.62 6.94 -1.50
N ALA A 125 -13.30 6.04 -0.79
CA ALA A 125 -14.04 4.96 -1.42
C ALA A 125 -15.16 5.53 -2.33
N PRO A 126 -15.52 4.85 -3.43
CA PRO A 126 -15.02 3.54 -3.87
C PRO A 126 -13.73 3.55 -4.71
N TYR A 127 -12.95 4.64 -4.73
CA TYR A 127 -11.89 4.81 -5.73
C TYR A 127 -10.47 4.51 -5.24
N THR A 128 -10.26 4.39 -3.93
CA THR A 128 -8.94 4.10 -3.33
C THR A 128 -8.65 2.60 -3.32
N SER A 129 -7.38 2.22 -3.45
CA SER A 129 -6.94 0.81 -3.53
C SER A 129 -7.00 0.07 -2.20
N LEU A 130 -6.90 -1.26 -2.19
CA LEU A 130 -6.63 -2.02 -0.96
C LEU A 130 -5.32 -1.55 -0.32
N PHE A 131 -4.33 -1.16 -1.12
CA PHE A 131 -3.04 -0.73 -0.63
C PHE A 131 -3.15 0.56 0.20
N SER A 132 -3.82 1.57 -0.35
CA SER A 132 -4.08 2.84 0.34
C SER A 132 -4.97 2.63 1.55
N GLN A 133 -6.09 1.92 1.41
CA GLN A 133 -7.06 1.74 2.51
C GLN A 133 -6.56 0.90 3.70
N THR A 134 -5.41 0.23 3.57
CA THR A 134 -4.88 -0.66 4.62
C THR A 134 -3.53 -0.18 5.12
N LEU A 135 -2.46 -0.93 4.84
CA LEU A 135 -1.16 -0.81 5.49
C LEU A 135 -0.54 0.57 5.33
N HIS A 136 -0.59 1.11 4.12
CA HIS A 136 0.04 2.39 3.79
C HIS A 136 -0.56 3.53 4.63
N ASP A 137 -1.86 3.81 4.47
CA ASP A 137 -2.49 4.93 5.17
C ASP A 137 -2.50 4.68 6.70
N ASN A 138 -2.58 3.43 7.15
CA ASN A 138 -2.49 3.09 8.57
C ASN A 138 -1.15 3.47 9.19
N VAL A 139 -0.03 3.22 8.50
CA VAL A 139 1.32 3.60 8.95
C VAL A 139 1.44 5.12 9.00
N HIS A 140 0.99 5.81 7.96
CA HIS A 140 0.96 7.27 7.90
C HIS A 140 0.23 7.89 9.09
N VAL A 141 -1.01 7.44 9.36
CA VAL A 141 -1.83 7.94 10.46
C VAL A 141 -1.20 7.64 11.83
N HIS A 142 -0.63 6.44 12.01
CA HIS A 142 -0.04 6.07 13.30
C HIS A 142 1.29 6.75 13.58
N VAL A 143 2.13 6.93 12.56
CA VAL A 143 3.44 7.56 12.71
C VAL A 143 3.33 9.07 12.76
N GLY A 144 2.50 9.68 11.92
CA GLY A 144 2.28 11.13 11.92
C GLY A 144 1.41 11.62 13.09
N GLY A 145 0.49 10.80 13.59
CA GLY A 145 -0.51 11.27 14.56
C GLY A 145 -1.37 12.40 13.97
N GLU A 146 -1.91 13.28 14.82
CA GLU A 146 -2.84 14.32 14.37
C GLU A 146 -2.21 15.38 13.46
N ARG A 147 -0.90 15.65 13.57
CA ARG A 147 -0.20 16.78 12.89
C ARG A 147 1.29 16.59 12.61
N GLY A 148 1.87 15.41 12.83
CA GLY A 148 3.30 15.16 12.62
C GLY A 148 3.67 14.84 11.16
N LEU A 149 4.95 14.97 10.83
CA LEU A 149 5.54 14.41 9.61
C LEU A 149 5.13 12.94 9.46
N LEU A 150 4.83 12.53 8.23
CA LEU A 150 4.21 11.26 7.83
C LEU A 150 2.68 11.19 7.94
N SER A 151 1.97 12.18 8.51
CA SER A 151 0.50 12.26 8.37
C SER A 151 0.06 12.79 6.99
N ASP A 152 1.02 13.36 6.23
CA ASP A 152 0.84 13.86 4.87
C ASP A 152 1.70 13.04 3.89
N ALA A 153 1.10 12.62 2.79
CA ALA A 153 1.74 11.86 1.73
C ALA A 153 2.99 12.56 1.14
N CYS A 154 3.07 13.88 1.24
CA CYS A 154 4.22 14.69 0.81
C CYS A 154 5.47 14.54 1.69
N THR A 155 5.38 13.82 2.82
CA THR A 155 6.48 13.71 3.79
C THR A 155 6.95 12.27 4.08
N ALA A 156 6.41 11.27 3.37
CA ALA A 156 6.64 9.85 3.66
C ALA A 156 7.49 9.08 2.66
N ALA A 157 8.76 9.44 2.61
CA ALA A 157 9.75 8.81 1.72
C ALA A 157 10.14 7.37 2.09
N LEU A 158 9.67 6.81 3.21
CA LEU A 158 10.25 5.58 3.82
C LEU A 158 9.26 4.41 3.99
N ASP A 159 8.08 4.48 3.36
CA ASP A 159 7.12 3.38 3.39
C ASP A 159 7.57 2.24 2.45
N PRO A 160 7.72 0.98 2.91
CA PRO A 160 8.04 -0.21 2.11
C PRO A 160 6.91 -0.65 1.16
N VAL A 161 6.14 0.32 0.63
CA VAL A 161 5.17 0.18 -0.47
C VAL A 161 5.68 -0.75 -1.56
N ASP A 162 6.93 -0.53 -1.96
CA ASP A 162 7.54 -1.25 -3.06
C ASP A 162 7.77 -2.74 -2.74
N ARG A 163 8.18 -3.05 -1.50
CA ARG A 163 8.37 -4.43 -1.03
C ARG A 163 7.05 -5.21 -1.02
N ILE A 164 5.94 -4.56 -0.62
CA ILE A 164 4.61 -5.19 -0.65
C ILE A 164 4.24 -5.54 -2.10
N TRP A 165 4.48 -4.64 -3.05
CA TRP A 165 4.22 -4.89 -4.47
C TRP A 165 5.10 -6.00 -5.04
N MET A 166 6.40 -6.01 -4.73
CA MET A 166 7.29 -7.11 -5.11
C MET A 166 6.82 -8.46 -4.55
N SER A 167 6.38 -8.49 -3.30
CA SER A 167 5.87 -9.71 -2.67
C SER A 167 4.58 -10.19 -3.36
N TRP A 168 3.64 -9.29 -3.64
CA TRP A 168 2.41 -9.63 -4.35
C TRP A 168 2.65 -10.18 -5.76
N THR A 169 3.56 -9.56 -6.52
CA THR A 169 3.93 -10.05 -7.86
C THR A 169 4.63 -11.42 -7.81
N GLN A 170 5.50 -11.67 -6.82
CA GLN A 170 6.11 -12.98 -6.60
C GLN A 170 5.05 -14.08 -6.34
N LEU A 171 3.94 -13.72 -5.69
CA LEU A 171 2.82 -14.61 -5.38
C LEU A 171 1.85 -14.81 -6.55
N GLY A 172 2.17 -14.28 -7.74
CA GLY A 172 1.36 -14.41 -8.94
C GLY A 172 0.42 -13.23 -9.22
N GLY A 173 0.55 -12.13 -8.48
CA GLY A 173 -0.15 -10.88 -8.75
C GLY A 173 0.21 -10.32 -10.14
N PRO A 174 -0.78 -10.06 -11.03
CA PRO A 174 -0.50 -9.62 -12.39
C PRO A 174 -0.20 -8.12 -12.46
N ASN A 175 0.86 -7.71 -13.17
CA ASN A 175 1.06 -6.31 -13.53
C ASN A 175 0.27 -5.93 -14.81
N PRO A 176 -0.07 -4.65 -15.01
CA PRO A 176 -0.65 -4.17 -16.26
C PRO A 176 0.25 -4.45 -17.46
N THR A 177 -0.38 -4.79 -18.60
CA THR A 177 0.33 -5.12 -19.85
C THR A 177 -0.02 -4.22 -21.02
N ASP A 178 -0.99 -3.32 -20.87
CA ASP A 178 -1.39 -2.41 -21.94
C ASP A 178 -0.36 -1.29 -22.14
N THR A 179 -0.23 -0.86 -23.39
CA THR A 179 0.77 0.15 -23.77
C THR A 179 0.48 1.52 -23.17
N HIS A 180 -0.77 1.86 -22.89
CA HIS A 180 -1.11 3.15 -22.29
C HIS A 180 -0.48 3.30 -20.90
N PHE A 181 -0.62 2.27 -20.05
CA PHE A 181 0.07 2.22 -18.77
C PHE A 181 1.59 2.09 -18.96
N LEU A 182 2.06 1.11 -19.73
CA LEU A 182 3.48 0.81 -19.87
C LEU A 182 4.33 1.94 -20.47
N ASP A 183 3.72 2.83 -21.24
CA ASP A 183 4.41 3.90 -21.98
C ASP A 183 4.29 5.25 -21.30
N HIS A 184 3.55 5.32 -20.20
CA HIS A 184 3.52 6.50 -19.36
C HIS A 184 4.93 6.78 -18.80
N THR A 185 5.29 8.05 -18.73
CA THR A 185 6.59 8.51 -18.28
C THR A 185 6.47 9.52 -17.16
N PHE A 186 7.37 9.45 -16.20
CA PHE A 186 7.58 10.47 -15.18
C PHE A 186 8.95 11.12 -15.34
N THR A 187 9.11 12.34 -14.85
CA THR A 187 10.41 13.02 -14.85
C THR A 187 11.00 13.00 -13.44
N PHE A 188 12.21 12.46 -13.33
CA PHE A 188 13.01 12.47 -12.11
C PHE A 188 14.33 13.21 -12.36
N PHE A 189 15.16 13.33 -11.33
CA PHE A 189 16.53 13.83 -11.45
C PHE A 189 17.50 12.71 -11.11
N ASP A 190 18.58 12.59 -11.88
CA ASP A 190 19.67 11.65 -11.59
C ASP A 190 20.65 12.20 -10.54
N GLU A 191 21.70 11.43 -10.25
CA GLU A 191 22.75 11.81 -9.31
C GLU A 191 23.56 13.07 -9.68
N TRP A 192 23.43 13.55 -10.92
CA TRP A 192 24.07 14.78 -11.43
C TRP A 192 23.11 15.96 -11.49
N GLY A 193 21.87 15.78 -11.01
CA GLY A 193 20.82 16.78 -11.09
C GLY A 193 20.30 17.00 -12.52
N GLN A 194 20.49 16.05 -13.43
CA GLN A 194 19.93 16.10 -14.78
C GLN A 194 18.53 15.48 -14.80
N PRO A 195 17.57 16.08 -15.54
CA PRO A 195 16.24 15.50 -15.67
C PRO A 195 16.28 14.22 -16.51
N VAL A 196 15.66 13.15 -16.00
CA VAL A 196 15.53 11.85 -16.66
C VAL A 196 14.06 11.50 -16.83
N SER A 197 13.67 11.16 -18.06
CA SER A 197 12.34 10.60 -18.35
C SER A 197 12.36 9.10 -18.08
N ALA A 198 11.67 8.68 -17.03
CA ALA A 198 11.55 7.28 -16.60
C ALA A 198 10.22 6.70 -17.11
N ARG A 199 10.28 5.61 -17.87
CA ARG A 199 9.10 4.94 -18.45
C ARG A 199 8.69 3.74 -17.62
N ILE A 200 7.40 3.57 -17.36
CA ILE A 200 6.86 2.53 -16.47
C ILE A 200 7.39 1.13 -16.78
N ARG A 201 7.40 0.71 -18.05
CA ARG A 201 7.85 -0.64 -18.43
C ARG A 201 9.26 -1.00 -17.95
N ASP A 202 10.14 -0.02 -17.81
CA ASP A 202 11.53 -0.25 -17.42
C ASP A 202 11.66 -0.53 -15.91
N PHE A 203 10.59 -0.30 -15.13
CA PHE A 203 10.55 -0.43 -13.67
C PHE A 203 9.57 -1.51 -13.18
N LEU A 204 8.91 -2.26 -14.06
CA LEU A 204 8.02 -3.35 -13.64
C LEU A 204 8.79 -4.61 -13.20
N ASN A 205 9.91 -4.91 -13.87
CA ASN A 205 10.81 -5.99 -13.48
C ASN A 205 12.05 -5.40 -12.82
N VAL A 206 12.10 -5.40 -11.50
CA VAL A 206 13.18 -4.75 -10.74
C VAL A 206 14.38 -5.65 -10.46
N SER A 207 14.37 -6.91 -10.89
CA SER A 207 15.45 -7.88 -10.60
C SER A 207 16.84 -7.42 -11.07
N HIS A 208 16.90 -6.49 -12.02
CA HIS A 208 18.13 -5.89 -12.52
C HIS A 208 18.44 -4.52 -11.91
N LEU A 209 17.54 -3.97 -11.10
CA LEU A 209 17.66 -2.65 -10.46
C LEU A 209 18.09 -2.79 -9.00
N TYR A 210 17.43 -3.66 -8.22
CA TYR A 210 17.71 -3.93 -6.81
C TYR A 210 16.96 -5.18 -6.32
N SER A 211 17.20 -5.60 -5.09
CA SER A 211 16.49 -6.70 -4.42
C SER A 211 16.27 -6.40 -2.94
N TYR A 212 15.17 -6.90 -2.38
CA TYR A 212 15.03 -7.04 -0.93
C TYR A 212 15.67 -8.34 -0.45
N ASP A 213 16.26 -8.31 0.74
CA ASP A 213 16.78 -9.46 1.46
C ASP A 213 15.69 -10.49 1.80
N GLN A 214 14.48 -10.03 2.11
CA GLN A 214 13.33 -10.89 2.35
C GLN A 214 12.04 -10.28 1.77
N LEU A 215 11.34 -11.04 0.92
CA LEU A 215 9.98 -10.72 0.51
C LEU A 215 8.97 -11.34 1.46
N MET A 216 7.75 -10.78 1.49
CA MET A 216 6.68 -11.30 2.35
C MET A 216 6.25 -12.66 1.82
N ASP A 217 6.18 -13.62 2.71
CA ASP A 217 5.50 -14.87 2.39
C ASP A 217 4.04 -14.54 2.06
N GLY A 218 3.48 -15.30 1.12
CA GLY A 218 2.05 -15.25 0.85
C GLY A 218 1.28 -15.41 2.15
N PRO A 219 0.06 -14.86 2.21
CA PRO A 219 -0.72 -14.87 3.44
C PRO A 219 -0.66 -16.28 3.99
N GLN A 220 -0.04 -16.42 5.16
CA GLN A 220 0.03 -17.70 5.84
C GLN A 220 -1.39 -18.25 5.79
N VAL A 221 -1.54 -19.52 5.42
CA VAL A 221 -2.79 -20.20 5.71
C VAL A 221 -2.89 -20.12 7.22
N VAL A 222 -3.52 -19.06 7.73
CA VAL A 222 -3.97 -19.01 9.10
C VAL A 222 -4.79 -20.29 9.17
N PRO A 223 -4.37 -21.34 9.91
CA PRO A 223 -5.20 -22.51 10.06
C PRO A 223 -6.50 -21.92 10.52
N THR A 224 -7.53 -22.05 9.67
CA THR A 224 -8.78 -21.31 9.81
C THR A 224 -9.08 -21.34 11.29
N ARG A 225 -8.93 -20.21 11.97
CA ARG A 225 -9.70 -20.04 13.19
C ARG A 225 -11.09 -20.27 12.64
N GLN A 226 -11.73 -21.37 13.02
CA GLN A 226 -13.07 -21.69 12.58
C GLN A 226 -13.95 -20.55 13.11
N TYR A 227 -13.93 -19.43 12.42
CA TYR A 227 -15.09 -18.63 12.23
C TYR A 227 -16.03 -19.59 11.51
N PRO A 228 -17.19 -19.93 12.11
CA PRO A 228 -18.14 -20.80 11.44
C PRO A 228 -18.30 -20.24 10.03
N HIS A 229 -17.97 -21.04 9.03
CA HIS A 229 -18.15 -20.66 7.65
C HIS A 229 -19.62 -20.31 7.50
N ILE A 230 -19.94 -19.02 7.42
CA ILE A 230 -21.28 -18.57 7.14
C ILE A 230 -21.45 -18.80 5.64
N TYR A 231 -21.96 -19.97 5.28
CA TYR A 231 -22.49 -20.20 3.95
C TYR A 231 -23.78 -19.38 3.85
N ILE A 232 -23.76 -18.32 3.05
CA ILE A 232 -24.95 -17.53 2.75
C ILE A 232 -25.45 -18.03 1.40
N ASP A 233 -26.47 -18.88 1.43
CA ASP A 233 -27.21 -19.25 0.22
C ASP A 233 -28.04 -18.04 -0.20
N VAL A 234 -27.59 -17.36 -1.25
CA VAL A 234 -28.31 -16.23 -1.86
C VAL A 234 -29.09 -16.77 -3.04
N ASP A 235 -30.42 -16.87 -2.88
CA ASP A 235 -31.34 -17.15 -3.98
C ASP A 235 -31.70 -15.82 -4.65
N ILE A 236 -31.24 -15.62 -5.89
CA ILE A 236 -31.54 -14.42 -6.66
C ILE A 236 -32.69 -14.75 -7.60
N ASP A 237 -33.92 -14.61 -7.12
CA ASP A 237 -35.10 -14.56 -7.99
C ASP A 237 -35.33 -13.13 -8.51
N ARG A 238 -35.97 -13.03 -9.69
CA ARG A 238 -36.10 -11.82 -10.53
C ARG A 238 -36.85 -10.62 -9.92
N GLU A 239 -37.10 -10.61 -8.62
CA GLU A 239 -37.65 -9.47 -7.89
C GLU A 239 -36.72 -9.13 -6.72
N THR A 240 -36.31 -7.87 -6.67
CA THR A 240 -35.31 -7.20 -5.81
C THR A 240 -35.46 -7.43 -4.29
N ALA A 241 -35.27 -8.66 -3.81
CA ALA A 241 -35.21 -8.96 -2.39
C ALA A 241 -34.12 -10.00 -2.10
N VAL A 242 -33.03 -9.56 -1.46
CA VAL A 242 -32.00 -10.47 -0.92
C VAL A 242 -32.52 -11.02 0.40
N THR A 243 -32.66 -12.34 0.50
CA THR A 243 -33.09 -13.00 1.73
C THR A 243 -31.92 -13.81 2.31
N VAL A 244 -31.43 -13.44 3.50
CA VAL A 244 -30.33 -14.14 4.19
C VAL A 244 -30.92 -15.31 5.00
N ASN A 245 -30.85 -16.52 4.47
CA ASN A 245 -31.36 -17.72 5.13
C ASN A 245 -30.25 -18.45 5.91
N ASN A 246 -29.66 -17.83 6.93
CA ASN A 246 -28.70 -18.52 7.80
C ASN A 246 -28.91 -18.20 9.30
N PRO A 247 -29.27 -19.19 10.14
CA PRO A 247 -29.51 -18.99 11.58
C PRO A 247 -28.25 -18.65 12.39
N SER A 248 -27.07 -18.67 11.77
CA SER A 248 -25.78 -18.36 12.42
C SER A 248 -25.37 -16.89 12.30
N VAL A 249 -26.11 -16.09 11.51
CA VAL A 249 -25.90 -14.63 11.44
C VAL A 249 -26.48 -14.02 12.71
N THR A 250 -25.63 -13.43 13.54
CA THR A 250 -26.09 -12.71 14.73
C THR A 250 -26.80 -11.42 14.32
N LYS A 251 -27.80 -11.01 15.10
CA LYS A 251 -28.58 -9.77 14.88
C LYS A 251 -27.71 -8.50 14.79
N GLU A 252 -26.49 -8.54 15.30
CA GLU A 252 -25.50 -7.46 15.23
C GLU A 252 -24.78 -7.38 13.87
N LEU A 253 -24.67 -8.50 13.15
CA LEU A 253 -24.00 -8.58 11.85
C LEU A 253 -24.98 -8.45 10.67
N GLU A 254 -26.29 -8.66 10.90
CA GLU A 254 -27.35 -8.47 9.89
C GLU A 254 -27.25 -7.13 9.13
N PRO A 255 -27.03 -5.96 9.76
CA PRO A 255 -26.99 -4.68 9.04
C PRO A 255 -25.84 -4.58 8.04
N TYR A 256 -24.64 -5.01 8.43
CA TYR A 256 -23.43 -4.95 7.60
C TYR A 256 -23.49 -5.95 6.44
N VAL A 257 -24.06 -7.12 6.69
CA VAL A 257 -24.27 -8.15 5.66
C VAL A 257 -25.30 -7.67 4.65
N MET A 258 -26.42 -7.10 5.10
CA MET A 258 -27.46 -6.56 4.21
C MET A 258 -26.98 -5.35 3.41
N GLU A 259 -26.15 -4.47 3.98
CA GLU A 259 -25.54 -3.34 3.26
C GLU A 259 -24.64 -3.84 2.13
N MET A 260 -23.73 -4.77 2.43
CA MET A 260 -22.82 -5.37 1.44
C MET A 260 -23.56 -6.09 0.30
N PHE A 261 -24.68 -6.76 0.58
CA PHE A 261 -25.48 -7.44 -0.45
C PHE A 261 -26.46 -6.54 -1.20
N THR A 262 -26.96 -5.47 -0.58
CA THR A 262 -27.78 -4.46 -1.28
C THR A 262 -26.93 -3.76 -2.33
N GLU A 263 -25.67 -3.46 -2.01
CA GLU A 263 -24.71 -2.93 -3.00
C GLU A 263 -24.39 -3.95 -4.10
N LEU A 264 -24.29 -5.25 -3.77
CA LEU A 264 -24.08 -6.32 -4.75
C LEU A 264 -25.28 -6.51 -5.70
N ALA A 265 -26.52 -6.44 -5.18
CA ALA A 265 -27.74 -6.60 -5.97
C ALA A 265 -28.02 -5.40 -6.88
N ILE A 266 -27.65 -4.18 -6.45
CA ILE A 266 -27.68 -2.97 -7.28
C ILE A 266 -26.61 -3.05 -8.39
N ALA A 267 -25.47 -3.70 -8.16
CA ALA A 267 -24.40 -3.86 -9.13
C ALA A 267 -24.64 -4.94 -10.21
N ILE A 268 -25.62 -5.83 -10.01
CA ILE A 268 -25.95 -6.94 -10.93
C ILE A 268 -27.14 -6.59 -11.86
N ASN A 269 -27.86 -5.49 -11.61
CA ASN A 269 -28.91 -4.92 -12.47
C ASN A 269 -28.44 -3.65 -13.19
#